data_AF-A0A383ED20-F1
#
_entry.id   AF-A0A383ED20-F1
#
_cell.length_a   1.000
_cell.length_b   1.000
_cell.length_c   1.000
_cell.angle_alpha   90.00
_cell.angle_beta   90.00
_cell.angle_gamma   90.00
#
_symmetry.space_group_name_H-M   'P 1'
#
loop_
_entity.id
_entity.type
_entity.pdbx_description
1 polymer ?
#
loop_
_entity_poly.entity_id
_entity_poly.type
_entity_poly.pdbx_seq_one_letter_code
_entity_poly.pdbx_strand_id
1 'polypeptide(L)'
;MALPIDYHRASESVELLGNVAAKLKYVFQTKNDVMILTSSGTGAMEATITNLLSSNDRVTVIRSGKFGERWGEICAAYGIRF
;
A
#
# COMPACT_ATOMS: atom_id res chain seq x y z
N MET A 1 -18.56 19.53 -15.86
CA MET A 1 -17.16 19.91 -16.13
C MET A 1 -16.29 19.33 -15.03
N ALA A 2 -15.06 18.90 -15.33
CA ALA A 2 -14.13 18.44 -14.30
C ALA A 2 -13.59 19.64 -13.50
N LEU A 3 -13.26 19.40 -12.23
CA LEU A 3 -12.56 20.38 -11.39
C LEU A 3 -11.08 20.47 -11.80
N PRO A 4 -10.41 21.62 -11.57
CA PRO A 4 -8.97 21.73 -11.75
C PRO A 4 -8.21 20.87 -10.74
N ILE A 5 -6.94 20.58 -11.04
CA ILE A 5 -6.04 19.89 -10.09
C ILE A 5 -5.48 20.93 -9.12
N ASP A 6 -5.68 20.70 -7.82
CA ASP A 6 -5.17 21.57 -6.76
C ASP A 6 -3.66 21.39 -6.53
N TYR A 7 -3.01 22.45 -6.03
CA TYR A 7 -1.60 22.38 -5.64
C TYR A 7 -1.42 21.58 -4.34
N HIS A 8 -0.79 20.41 -4.44
CA HIS A 8 -0.67 19.40 -3.37
C HIS A 8 -0.04 19.86 -2.03
N ARG A 9 0.65 21.01 -1.99
CA ARG A 9 1.23 21.57 -0.75
C ARG A 9 0.44 22.75 -0.18
N ALA A 10 -0.67 23.14 -0.81
CA ALA A 10 -1.59 24.10 -0.22
C ALA A 10 -2.20 23.53 1.07
N SER A 11 -2.54 24.41 2.01
CA SER A 11 -3.14 24.06 3.31
C SER A 11 -4.34 23.12 3.16
N GLU A 12 -5.18 23.39 2.17
CA GLU A 12 -6.41 22.68 1.85
C GLU A 12 -6.13 21.25 1.38
N SER A 13 -5.06 21.05 0.59
CA SER A 13 -4.64 19.72 0.14
C SER A 13 -4.06 18.88 1.28
N VAL A 14 -3.29 19.51 2.18
CA VAL A 14 -2.73 18.84 3.36
C VAL A 14 -3.86 18.40 4.30
N GLU A 15 -4.83 19.28 4.56
CA GLU A 15 -6.01 18.97 5.37
C GLU A 15 -6.85 17.86 4.75
N LEU A 16 -7.07 17.92 3.42
CA LEU A 16 -7.78 16.88 2.68
C LEU A 16 -7.11 15.51 2.84
N LEU A 17 -5.80 15.42 2.62
CA LEU A 17 -5.06 14.15 2.78
C LEU A 17 -5.12 13.63 4.22
N GLY A 18 -5.00 14.52 5.21
CA GLY A 18 -5.15 14.17 6.63
C GLY A 18 -6.53 13.60 6.96
N ASN A 19 -7.59 14.25 6.45
CA ASN A 19 -8.97 13.80 6.61
C ASN A 19 -9.23 12.44 5.93
N VAL A 20 -8.67 12.23 4.73
CA VAL A 20 -8.75 10.93 4.03
C VAL A 20 -8.04 9.85 4.83
N ALA A 21 -6.82 10.11 5.32
CA ALA A 21 -6.08 9.15 6.14
C ALA A 21 -6.85 8.77 7.42
N ALA A 22 -7.45 9.74 8.10
CA ALA A 22 -8.28 9.49 9.29
C ALA A 22 -9.51 8.63 8.98
N LYS A 23 -10.22 8.91 7.87
CA LYS A 23 -11.36 8.09 7.43
C LYS A 23 -10.95 6.68 7.02
N LEU A 24 -9.78 6.52 6.40
CA LEU A 24 -9.28 5.19 6.06
C LEU A 24 -8.94 4.36 7.30
N LYS A 25 -8.44 4.98 8.39
CA LYS A 25 -8.27 4.27 9.67
C LYS A 25 -9.59 3.68 10.18
N TYR A 26 -10.69 4.42 10.03
CA TYR A 26 -12.03 3.89 10.31
C TYR A 26 -12.39 2.74 9.36
N VAL A 27 -12.22 2.87 8.05
CA VAL A 27 -12.54 1.79 7.08
C VAL A 27 -11.76 0.50 7.39
N PHE A 28 -10.45 0.61 7.65
CA PHE A 28 -9.60 -0.53 7.97
C PHE A 28 -9.70 -1.00 9.43
N GLN A 29 -10.49 -0.31 10.26
CA GLN A 29 -10.65 -0.60 11.69
C GLN A 29 -9.30 -0.70 12.42
N THR A 30 -8.39 0.24 12.14
CA THR A 30 -7.02 0.25 12.69
C THR A 30 -6.73 1.51 13.50
N LYS A 31 -5.86 1.38 14.50
CA LYS A 31 -5.29 2.51 15.25
C LYS A 31 -3.95 2.99 14.66
N ASN A 32 -3.34 2.18 13.78
CA ASN A 32 -2.05 2.48 13.16
C ASN A 32 -2.20 3.53 12.06
N ASP A 33 -1.07 4.07 11.61
CA ASP A 33 -1.03 4.96 10.45
C ASP A 33 -1.39 4.25 9.15
N VAL A 34 -2.04 4.99 8.26
CA VAL A 34 -2.42 4.52 6.92
C VAL A 34 -1.67 5.35 5.91
N MET A 35 -0.92 4.68 5.04
CA MET A 35 -0.16 5.32 3.97
C MET A 35 -0.99 5.38 2.69
N ILE A 36 -1.08 6.56 2.08
CA ILE A 36 -1.71 6.76 0.77
C ILE A 36 -0.61 6.77 -0.28
N LEU A 37 -0.66 5.84 -1.22
CA LEU A 37 0.36 5.69 -2.26
C LEU A 37 -0.21 6.09 -3.62
N THR A 38 0.54 6.90 -4.37
CA THR A 38 0.23 7.22 -5.77
C THR A 38 0.71 6.08 -6.67
N SER A 39 0.13 4.90 -6.48
CA SER A 39 0.42 3.68 -7.24
C SER A 39 -0.87 2.85 -7.40
N SER A 40 -0.79 1.81 -8.23
CA SER A 40 -1.85 0.79 -8.25
C SER A 40 -1.77 -0.10 -6.99
N GLY A 41 -2.77 -0.95 -6.78
CA GLY A 41 -2.75 -1.93 -5.68
C GLY A 41 -1.49 -2.82 -5.66
N THR A 42 -0.92 -3.14 -6.82
CA THR A 42 0.35 -3.91 -6.90
C THR A 42 1.51 -3.18 -6.24
N GLY A 43 1.60 -1.85 -6.39
CA GLY A 43 2.66 -1.07 -5.76
C GLY A 43 2.52 -1.04 -4.23
N ALA A 44 1.30 -1.08 -3.71
CA ALA A 44 1.06 -1.24 -2.26
C ALA A 44 1.46 -2.63 -1.74
N MET A 45 1.24 -3.69 -2.53
CA MET A 45 1.71 -5.05 -2.21
C MET A 45 3.23 -5.09 -2.14
N GLU A 46 3.90 -4.53 -3.15
CA GLU A 46 5.36 -4.41 -3.22
C GLU A 46 5.92 -3.63 -2.03
N ALA A 47 5.38 -2.43 -1.76
CA ALA A 47 5.80 -1.61 -0.63
C ALA A 47 5.66 -2.36 0.72
N THR A 48 4.66 -3.22 0.86
CA THR A 48 4.50 -4.05 2.06
C THR A 48 5.64 -5.05 2.20
N ILE A 49 5.97 -5.78 1.13
CA ILE A 49 7.04 -6.79 1.13
C ILE A 49 8.40 -6.15 1.39
N THR A 50 8.73 -5.07 0.68
CA THR A 50 10.07 -4.46 0.74
C THR A 50 10.34 -3.71 2.03
N ASN A 51 9.31 -3.28 2.77
CA ASN A 51 9.47 -2.55 4.02
C ASN A 51 9.33 -3.44 5.27
N LEU A 52 8.72 -4.62 5.16
CA LEU A 52 8.48 -5.50 6.31
C LEU A 52 9.36 -6.75 6.33
N LEU A 53 9.96 -7.13 5.20
CA LEU A 53 10.72 -8.36 5.06
C LEU A 53 12.14 -8.09 4.57
N SER A 54 13.06 -8.97 4.97
CA SER A 54 14.44 -9.05 4.49
C SER A 54 14.65 -10.31 3.64
N SER A 55 15.69 -10.34 2.80
CA SER A 55 15.97 -11.46 1.88
C SER A 55 16.14 -12.83 2.55
N ASN A 56 16.47 -12.86 3.85
CA ASN A 56 16.64 -14.10 4.60
C ASN A 56 15.36 -14.59 5.27
N ASP A 57 14.29 -13.78 5.25
CA ASP A 57 13.01 -14.15 5.83
C ASP A 57 12.35 -15.28 5.03
N ARG A 58 11.47 -15.99 5.72
CA ARG A 58 10.61 -17.00 5.13
C ARG A 58 9.16 -16.69 5.46
N VAL A 59 8.33 -16.59 4.44
CA VAL A 59 6.90 -16.31 4.57
C VAL A 59 6.07 -17.45 3.99
N THR A 60 4.77 -17.43 4.24
CA THR A 60 3.80 -18.35 3.62
C THR A 60 2.89 -17.53 2.73
N VAL A 61 2.85 -17.82 1.43
CA VAL A 61 1.94 -17.14 0.49
C VAL A 61 0.79 -18.06 0.09
N ILE A 62 -0.44 -17.61 0.35
CA ILE A 62 -1.65 -18.32 -0.05
C ILE A 62 -2.01 -17.96 -1.51
N ARG A 63 -1.89 -18.93 -2.41
CA ARG A 63 -2.17 -18.75 -3.85
C ARG A 63 -3.56 -19.29 -4.24
N SER A 64 -4.60 -18.48 -4.01
CA SER A 64 -5.98 -18.80 -4.39
C SER A 64 -6.46 -17.93 -5.59
N GLY A 65 -5.67 -17.90 -6.66
CA GLY A 65 -5.92 -17.09 -7.86
C GLY A 65 -4.89 -15.97 -8.06
N LYS A 66 -5.06 -15.17 -9.13
CA LYS A 66 -3.97 -14.33 -9.69
C LYS A 66 -3.37 -13.32 -8.71
N PHE A 67 -4.17 -12.77 -7.79
CA PHE A 67 -3.67 -11.85 -6.77
C PHE A 67 -2.85 -12.55 -5.68
N GLY A 68 -3.21 -13.79 -5.32
CA GLY A 68 -2.40 -14.62 -4.41
C GLY A 68 -1.08 -15.03 -5.06
N GLU A 69 -1.09 -15.35 -6.36
CA GLU A 69 0.16 -15.60 -7.11
C GLU A 69 1.08 -14.40 -7.10
N ARG A 70 0.53 -13.20 -7.28
CA ARG A 70 1.29 -11.94 -7.34
C ARG A 70 2.07 -11.65 -6.07
N TRP A 71 1.54 -11.99 -4.88
CA TRP A 71 2.32 -11.88 -3.64
C TRP A 71 3.61 -12.71 -3.70
N GLY A 72 3.53 -13.93 -4.22
CA GLY A 72 4.68 -14.80 -4.39
C GLY A 72 5.65 -14.29 -5.47
N GLU A 73 5.13 -13.84 -6.61
CA GLU A 73 5.93 -13.22 -7.67
C GLU A 73 6.75 -12.03 -7.14
N ILE A 74 6.15 -11.19 -6.28
CA ILE A 74 6.85 -10.08 -5.63
C ILE A 74 7.93 -10.60 -4.66
N CYS A 75 7.61 -11.56 -3.77
CA CYS A 75 8.61 -12.15 -2.87
C CYS A 75 9.81 -12.72 -3.64
N ALA A 76 9.57 -13.45 -4.73
CA ALA A 76 10.62 -14.01 -5.59
C ALA A 76 11.54 -12.92 -6.16
N ALA A 77 10.96 -11.80 -6.62
CA ALA A 77 11.70 -10.68 -7.20
C ALA A 77 12.70 -10.05 -6.20
N TYR A 78 12.41 -10.13 -4.90
CA TYR A 78 13.27 -9.64 -3.82
C TYR A 78 14.08 -10.73 -3.12
N GLY A 79 14.11 -11.95 -3.66
CA GLY A 79 14.88 -13.06 -3.10
C GLY A 79 14.33 -13.62 -1.77
N ILE A 80 13.08 -13.29 -1.43
CA ILE A 80 12.41 -13.76 -0.21
C ILE A 80 11.85 -15.16 -0.48
N ARG A 81 12.05 -16.09 0.46
CA ARG A 81 11.49 -17.45 0.35
C ARG A 81 10.04 -17.45 0.82
N PHE A 82 9.12 -17.95 0.00
CA PHE A 82 7.68 -17.97 0.27
C PHE A 82 7.00 -19.30 -0.08
#